data_AF-A0A9X8N5N1-F1
#
_entry.id   AF-A0A9X8N5N1-F1
#
_cell.length_a   1.000
_cell.length_b   1.000
_cell.length_c   1.000
_cell.angle_alpha   90.00
_cell.angle_beta   90.00
_cell.angle_gamma   90.00
#
_symmetry.space_group_name_H-M   'P 1'
#
loop_
_entity.id
_entity.type
_entity.pdbx_description
1 polymer ?
#
loop_
_entity_poly.entity_id
_entity_poly.type
_entity_poly.pdbx_seq_one_letter_code
_entity_poly.pdbx_strand_id
1 'polypeptide(L)'
;MSIISKTAALRGLAVVAAVATLGITAPQAWAIDGPGAVAGVAISPKASKETRAVAAAEVKAAQYAANLCGSDYALWMAQRLPEASNRKGTLFLYSNSDNTGACAIFDNNTASAKYMKLQLCENQVNPRCSVDEGTFSEYAGPVRITGDYVFCSKVTALMKNSAGSGSYLINRVAYATPCD
;
A
#
# COMPACT_ATOMS: atom_id res chain seq x y z
N MET A 1 -62.17 41.76 -30.78
CA MET A 1 -62.48 41.49 -32.20
C MET A 1 -61.21 41.82 -33.01
N SER A 2 -60.76 40.90 -33.88
CA SER A 2 -59.47 40.87 -34.64
C SER A 2 -58.23 40.56 -33.78
N ILE A 3 -57.64 39.34 -33.69
CA ILE A 3 -57.28 38.20 -34.57
C ILE A 3 -55.97 38.39 -35.41
N ILE A 4 -55.06 37.39 -35.32
CA ILE A 4 -54.02 36.89 -36.27
C ILE A 4 -52.68 37.67 -36.37
N SER A 5 -51.46 37.09 -36.54
CA SER A 5 -50.89 35.73 -36.48
C SER A 5 -49.39 35.77 -36.93
N LYS A 6 -48.66 34.66 -36.71
CA LYS A 6 -47.48 34.10 -37.45
C LYS A 6 -46.03 34.32 -36.95
N THR A 7 -45.53 33.29 -36.27
CA THR A 7 -44.31 32.46 -36.52
C THR A 7 -43.06 33.01 -37.24
N ALA A 8 -41.88 32.81 -36.61
CA ALA A 8 -40.66 32.11 -37.10
C ALA A 8 -39.41 32.68 -36.34
N ALA A 9 -38.72 31.91 -35.51
CA ALA A 9 -37.66 30.94 -35.79
C ALA A 9 -36.22 31.50 -35.58
N LEU A 10 -35.55 30.87 -34.60
CA LEU A 10 -34.13 30.52 -34.52
C LEU A 10 -32.99 31.58 -34.45
N ARG A 11 -32.01 31.18 -33.62
CA ARG A 11 -30.58 31.55 -33.50
C ARG A 11 -30.35 32.43 -32.26
N GLY A 12 -29.93 31.90 -31.11
CA GLY A 12 -28.78 31.02 -30.93
C GLY A 12 -27.57 31.90 -30.63
N LEU A 13 -27.22 32.04 -29.34
CA LEU A 13 -25.92 32.54 -28.86
C LEU A 13 -25.73 32.02 -27.43
N ALA A 14 -24.87 31.01 -27.30
CA ALA A 14 -24.34 30.56 -26.02
C ALA A 14 -23.32 31.60 -25.54
N VAL A 15 -23.53 32.16 -24.34
CA VAL A 15 -22.53 33.01 -23.67
C VAL A 15 -21.67 32.10 -22.81
N VAL A 16 -20.42 31.89 -23.23
CA VAL A 16 -19.38 31.23 -22.44
C VAL A 16 -18.88 32.23 -21.39
N ALA A 17 -19.22 32.00 -20.12
CA ALA A 17 -18.63 32.72 -19.01
C ALA A 17 -17.26 32.11 -18.67
N ALA A 18 -16.18 32.77 -19.10
CA ALA A 18 -14.83 32.44 -18.66
C ALA A 18 -14.63 32.94 -17.22
N VAL A 19 -14.62 32.02 -16.25
CA VAL A 19 -14.24 32.32 -14.87
C VAL A 19 -12.73 32.14 -14.76
N ALA A 20 -12.01 33.24 -14.57
CA ALA A 20 -10.61 33.25 -14.20
C ALA A 20 -10.48 32.95 -12.70
N THR A 21 -9.81 31.85 -12.34
CA THR A 21 -9.44 31.54 -10.95
C THR A 21 -7.92 31.43 -10.81
N LEU A 22 -7.41 32.31 -9.96
CA LEU A 22 -6.15 32.38 -9.23
C LEU A 22 -5.24 31.13 -9.30
N GLY A 23 -4.01 31.36 -9.74
CA GLY A 23 -2.92 30.39 -9.71
C GLY A 23 -2.46 30.10 -8.28
N ILE A 24 -2.90 28.97 -7.75
CA ILE A 24 -2.18 28.23 -6.72
C ILE A 24 -1.59 27.04 -7.46
N THR A 25 -0.28 27.03 -7.69
CA THR A 25 0.41 25.82 -8.15
C THR A 25 0.45 24.85 -6.97
N ALA A 26 -0.66 24.15 -6.74
CA ALA A 26 -0.62 22.97 -5.89
C ALA A 26 0.38 22.00 -6.54
N PRO A 27 1.32 21.40 -5.77
CA PRO A 27 2.05 20.26 -6.27
C PRO A 27 0.99 19.23 -6.65
N GLN A 28 0.92 18.92 -7.94
CA GLN A 28 0.05 17.86 -8.43
C GLN A 28 0.65 16.56 -7.90
N ALA A 29 0.14 16.13 -6.74
CA ALA A 29 0.23 14.74 -6.34
C ALA A 29 -0.29 13.94 -7.53
N TRP A 30 0.59 13.16 -8.16
CA TRP A 30 0.18 12.22 -9.19
C TRP A 30 -0.78 11.25 -8.51
N ALA A 31 -2.07 11.50 -8.72
CA ALA A 31 -3.09 10.53 -8.39
C ALA A 31 -2.79 9.32 -9.25
N ILE A 32 -2.19 8.29 -8.64
CA ILE A 32 -2.13 6.95 -9.19
C ILE A 32 -3.57 6.40 -9.10
N ASP A 33 -4.48 6.99 -9.88
CA ASP A 33 -5.86 6.57 -10.03
C ASP A 33 -5.97 5.95 -11.42
N GLY A 34 -5.46 4.72 -11.54
CA GLY A 34 -5.52 3.90 -12.73
C GLY A 34 -5.99 2.48 -12.40
N PRO A 35 -6.34 1.66 -13.40
CA PRO A 35 -6.84 0.29 -13.21
C PRO A 35 -5.88 -0.66 -12.44
N GLY A 36 -4.66 -0.21 -12.13
CA GLY A 36 -3.67 -0.91 -11.32
C GLY A 36 -3.45 -0.30 -9.93
N ALA A 37 -4.32 0.56 -9.43
CA ALA A 37 -4.13 1.22 -8.14
C ALA A 37 -5.38 1.25 -7.27
N VAL A 38 -5.17 1.29 -5.96
CA VAL A 38 -6.23 1.41 -4.95
C VAL A 38 -5.91 2.62 -4.08
N ALA A 39 -6.73 3.67 -4.23
CA ALA A 39 -6.58 4.92 -3.49
C ALA A 39 -5.14 5.48 -3.53
N GLY A 40 -4.56 5.61 -4.73
CA GLY A 40 -3.20 6.12 -4.93
C GLY A 40 -2.07 5.14 -4.60
N VAL A 41 -2.36 3.90 -4.17
CA VAL A 41 -1.35 2.84 -3.98
C VAL A 41 -1.26 1.99 -5.24
N ALA A 42 -0.08 1.90 -5.85
CA ALA A 42 0.16 0.96 -6.94
C ALA A 42 -0.02 -0.48 -6.45
N ILE A 43 -0.83 -1.26 -7.16
CA ILE A 43 -1.15 -2.66 -6.84
C ILE A 43 -0.58 -3.56 -7.93
N SER A 44 0.21 -4.57 -7.53
CA SER A 44 0.72 -5.58 -8.43
C SER A 44 -0.43 -6.32 -9.14
N PRO A 45 -0.34 -6.62 -10.44
CA PRO A 45 -1.30 -7.47 -11.13
C PRO A 45 -1.47 -8.85 -10.46
N LYS A 46 -0.39 -9.36 -9.82
CA LYS A 46 -0.39 -10.62 -9.07
C LYS A 46 -1.01 -10.53 -7.67
N ALA A 47 -1.40 -9.33 -7.21
CA ALA A 47 -2.01 -9.16 -5.90
C ALA A 47 -3.43 -9.75 -5.84
N SER A 48 -3.69 -10.51 -4.77
CA SER A 48 -4.98 -11.18 -4.57
C SER A 48 -6.13 -10.20 -4.33
N LYS A 49 -7.37 -10.70 -4.44
CA LYS A 49 -8.58 -9.91 -4.12
C LYS A 49 -8.57 -9.46 -2.65
N GLU A 50 -8.09 -10.30 -1.75
CA GLU A 50 -7.95 -10.01 -0.33
C GLU A 50 -6.95 -8.88 -0.09
N THR A 51 -5.80 -8.91 -0.78
CA THR A 51 -4.80 -7.83 -0.70
C THR A 51 -5.41 -6.49 -1.14
N ARG A 52 -6.14 -6.49 -2.26
CA ARG A 52 -6.85 -5.30 -2.75
C ARG A 52 -7.89 -4.80 -1.73
N ALA A 53 -8.63 -5.73 -1.12
CA ALA A 53 -9.62 -5.38 -0.10
C ALA A 53 -8.99 -4.81 1.18
N VAL A 54 -7.84 -5.36 1.62
CA VAL A 54 -7.10 -4.81 2.77
C VAL A 54 -6.57 -3.42 2.44
N ALA A 55 -5.96 -3.22 1.27
CA ALA A 55 -5.48 -1.91 0.83
C ALA A 55 -6.61 -0.86 0.78
N ALA A 56 -7.78 -1.24 0.26
CA ALA A 56 -8.95 -0.37 0.18
C ALA A 56 -9.55 -0.04 1.57
N ALA A 57 -9.49 -0.98 2.51
CA ALA A 57 -10.00 -0.78 3.86
C ALA A 57 -9.00 -0.06 4.78
N GLU A 58 -7.71 -0.06 4.43
CA GLU A 58 -6.62 0.50 5.24
C GLU A 58 -5.80 1.54 4.46
N VAL A 59 -6.51 2.39 3.70
CA VAL A 59 -5.91 3.35 2.75
C VAL A 59 -4.72 4.10 3.33
N LYS A 60 -4.85 4.68 4.53
CA LYS A 60 -3.76 5.46 5.14
C LYS A 60 -2.52 4.63 5.41
N ALA A 61 -2.67 3.43 5.96
CA ALA A 61 -1.55 2.55 6.26
C ALA A 61 -0.90 2.02 4.97
N ALA A 62 -1.72 1.68 3.96
CA ALA A 62 -1.23 1.26 2.66
C ALA A 62 -0.47 2.38 1.93
N GLN A 63 -1.00 3.60 1.89
CA GLN A 63 -0.31 4.76 1.30
C GLN A 63 0.99 5.08 2.02
N TYR A 64 0.97 5.06 3.35
CA TYR A 64 2.17 5.29 4.15
C TYR A 64 3.24 4.24 3.85
N ALA A 65 2.85 2.97 3.82
CA ALA A 65 3.75 1.87 3.50
C ALA A 65 4.29 1.98 2.05
N ALA A 66 3.46 2.36 1.08
CA ALA A 66 3.88 2.57 -0.30
C ALA A 66 4.91 3.69 -0.42
N ASN A 67 4.67 4.84 0.23
CA ASN A 67 5.60 5.97 0.27
C ASN A 67 6.94 5.57 0.89
N LEU A 68 6.89 4.81 1.98
CA LEU A 68 8.09 4.30 2.64
C LEU A 68 8.86 3.32 1.76
N CYS A 69 8.21 2.50 0.93
CA CYS A 69 8.86 1.56 0.02
C CYS A 69 9.42 2.23 -1.25
N GLY A 70 8.74 3.24 -1.77
CA GLY A 70 9.14 4.01 -2.96
C GLY A 70 8.22 3.76 -4.16
N SER A 71 8.25 4.67 -5.13
CA SER A 71 7.35 4.67 -6.30
C SER A 71 7.53 3.47 -7.24
N ASP A 72 8.71 2.86 -7.25
CA ASP A 72 9.04 1.76 -8.16
C ASP A 72 8.51 0.40 -7.66
N TYR A 73 7.80 0.42 -6.52
CA TYR A 73 7.26 -0.74 -5.84
C TYR A 73 5.73 -0.75 -5.91
N ALA A 74 5.16 -1.92 -6.21
CA ALA A 74 3.73 -2.15 -6.21
C ALA A 74 3.34 -3.15 -5.12
N LEU A 75 2.21 -2.92 -4.45
CA LEU A 75 1.70 -3.77 -3.39
C LEU A 75 1.33 -5.14 -3.96
N TRP A 76 2.03 -6.18 -3.52
CA TRP A 76 1.76 -7.57 -3.93
C TRP A 76 0.93 -8.30 -2.87
N MET A 77 1.20 -8.05 -1.58
CA MET A 77 0.47 -8.68 -0.48
C MET A 77 0.19 -7.68 0.64
N ALA A 78 -1.04 -7.69 1.13
CA ALA A 78 -1.42 -7.04 2.38
C ALA A 78 -2.22 -8.01 3.23
N GLN A 79 -1.70 -8.36 4.40
CA GLN A 79 -2.30 -9.35 5.29
C GLN A 79 -2.53 -8.76 6.68
N ARG A 80 -3.79 -8.78 7.14
CA ARG A 80 -4.16 -8.52 8.53
C ARG A 80 -3.73 -9.68 9.41
N LEU A 81 -3.04 -9.38 10.51
CA LEU A 81 -2.44 -10.37 11.40
C LEU A 81 -2.91 -10.17 12.85
N PRO A 82 -3.04 -11.27 13.64
CA PRO A 82 -2.94 -12.65 13.21
C PRO A 82 -4.09 -13.07 12.28
N GLU A 83 -5.23 -12.41 12.39
CA GLU A 83 -6.42 -12.62 11.57
C GLU A 83 -7.25 -11.33 11.48
N ALA A 84 -8.25 -11.30 10.60
CA ALA A 84 -9.04 -10.10 10.34
C ALA A 84 -9.92 -9.63 11.52
N SER A 85 -10.50 -10.58 12.29
CA SER A 85 -11.41 -10.29 13.41
C SER A 85 -10.70 -9.76 14.65
N ASN A 86 -9.40 -10.06 14.81
CA ASN A 86 -8.58 -9.64 15.95
C ASN A 86 -7.25 -9.03 15.49
N ARG A 87 -7.30 -8.17 14.48
CA ARG A 87 -6.11 -7.54 13.88
C ARG A 87 -5.28 -6.80 14.93
N LYS A 88 -4.03 -7.22 15.10
CA LYS A 88 -2.98 -6.54 15.89
C LYS A 88 -1.95 -5.84 15.00
N GLY A 89 -1.90 -6.17 13.71
CA GLY A 89 -1.04 -5.47 12.76
C GLY A 89 -1.39 -5.84 11.32
N THR A 90 -0.79 -5.14 10.37
CA THR A 90 -0.89 -5.46 8.93
C THR A 90 0.50 -5.60 8.34
N LEU A 91 0.77 -6.73 7.69
CA LEU A 91 1.99 -6.94 6.93
C LEU A 91 1.76 -6.51 5.48
N PHE A 92 2.49 -5.49 5.04
CA PHE A 92 2.50 -5.03 3.66
C PHE A 92 3.79 -5.46 2.97
N LEU A 93 3.65 -6.05 1.79
CA LEU A 93 4.75 -6.46 0.94
C LEU A 93 4.61 -5.84 -0.43
N TYR A 94 5.67 -5.18 -0.85
CA TYR A 94 5.78 -4.59 -2.16
C TYR A 94 6.93 -5.21 -2.92
N SER A 95 6.74 -5.38 -4.22
CA SER A 95 7.78 -5.81 -5.15
C SER A 95 7.87 -4.82 -6.30
N ASN A 96 9.07 -4.64 -6.86
CA ASN A 96 9.21 -3.91 -8.11
C ASN A 96 8.72 -4.75 -9.31
N SER A 97 8.54 -4.11 -10.47
CA SER A 97 8.01 -4.76 -11.68
C SER A 97 8.85 -5.95 -12.13
N ASP A 98 10.17 -5.87 -11.91
CA ASP A 98 11.14 -6.82 -12.44
C ASP A 98 11.42 -7.97 -11.45
N ASN A 99 10.74 -7.99 -10.29
CA ASN A 99 10.97 -8.93 -9.19
C ASN A 99 12.42 -8.98 -8.68
N THR A 100 13.20 -7.93 -8.92
CA THR A 100 14.58 -7.75 -8.45
C THR A 100 14.65 -6.99 -7.14
N GLY A 101 13.52 -6.56 -6.60
CA GLY A 101 13.44 -5.82 -5.34
C GLY A 101 12.18 -6.18 -4.56
N ALA A 102 12.35 -6.38 -3.25
CA ALA A 102 11.25 -6.57 -2.30
C ALA A 102 11.38 -5.60 -1.12
N CYS A 103 10.24 -5.10 -0.66
CA CYS A 103 10.13 -4.20 0.48
C CYS A 103 9.00 -4.67 1.39
N ALA A 104 9.26 -4.73 2.69
CA ALA A 104 8.28 -5.12 3.69
C ALA A 104 8.13 -4.07 4.78
N ILE A 105 6.88 -3.84 5.20
CA ILE A 105 6.51 -2.97 6.32
C ILE A 105 5.48 -3.70 7.17
N PHE A 106 5.65 -3.63 8.49
CA PHE A 106 4.75 -4.28 9.44
C PHE A 106 4.16 -3.24 10.38
N ASP A 107 2.89 -2.93 10.15
CA ASP A 107 2.08 -1.96 10.91
C ASP A 107 1.69 -2.51 12.29
N ASN A 108 1.74 -1.64 13.31
CA ASN A 108 1.26 -1.90 14.66
C ASN A 108 -0.17 -1.34 14.82
N ASN A 109 -1.15 -2.23 14.77
CA ASN A 109 -2.56 -1.89 14.99
C ASN A 109 -2.98 -2.16 16.45
N THR A 110 -2.08 -1.93 17.42
CA THR A 110 -2.39 -2.01 18.84
C THR A 110 -2.37 -0.63 19.49
N ALA A 111 -3.01 -0.48 20.65
CA ALA A 111 -3.11 0.81 21.34
C ALA A 111 -1.80 1.28 22.01
N SER A 112 -0.73 0.48 21.96
CA SER A 112 0.54 0.82 22.60
C SER A 112 1.71 0.22 21.85
N ALA A 113 2.92 0.73 22.11
CA ALA A 113 4.11 0.18 21.50
C ALA A 113 4.25 -1.33 21.78
N LYS A 114 4.76 -2.07 20.79
CA LYS A 114 5.03 -3.50 20.88
C LYS A 114 6.45 -3.78 20.46
N TYR A 115 7.00 -4.84 21.03
CA TYR A 115 8.22 -5.38 20.48
C TYR A 115 7.89 -6.05 19.16
N MET A 116 8.52 -5.59 18.08
CA MET A 116 8.31 -6.12 16.75
C MET A 116 9.66 -6.45 16.12
N LYS A 117 9.65 -7.50 15.29
CA LYS A 117 10.76 -7.85 14.42
C LYS A 117 10.19 -8.07 13.03
N LEU A 118 10.73 -7.35 12.06
CA LEU A 118 10.49 -7.57 10.66
C LEU A 118 11.80 -7.98 10.01
N GLN A 119 11.82 -9.16 9.41
CA GLN A 119 13.01 -9.71 8.77
C GLN A 119 12.67 -10.19 7.37
N LEU A 120 13.39 -9.70 6.38
CA LEU A 120 13.24 -10.06 4.98
C LEU A 120 14.54 -10.68 4.48
N CYS A 121 14.46 -11.92 3.99
CA CYS A 121 15.60 -12.73 3.61
C CYS A 121 15.53 -13.16 2.15
N GLU A 122 16.67 -13.08 1.46
CA GLU A 122 16.88 -13.65 0.12
C GLU A 122 16.58 -15.16 0.09
N ASN A 123 16.24 -15.68 -1.09
CA ASN A 123 15.98 -17.10 -1.30
C ASN A 123 17.24 -17.84 -1.77
N GLN A 124 18.20 -18.04 -0.87
CA GLN A 124 19.43 -18.77 -1.15
C GLN A 124 19.90 -19.56 0.08
N VAL A 125 20.88 -20.45 -0.09
CA VAL A 125 21.40 -21.33 0.97
C VAL A 125 21.93 -20.54 2.17
N ASN A 126 22.60 -19.41 1.93
CA ASN A 126 23.10 -18.50 2.96
C ASN A 126 22.44 -17.13 2.78
N PRO A 127 21.18 -16.98 3.24
CA PRO A 127 20.38 -15.82 2.88
C PRO A 127 20.92 -14.57 3.58
N ARG A 128 21.10 -13.49 2.81
CA ARG A 128 21.25 -12.17 3.40
C ARG A 128 19.87 -11.70 3.83
N CYS A 129 19.78 -11.20 5.05
CA CYS A 129 18.54 -10.71 5.60
C CYS A 129 18.66 -9.24 5.97
N SER A 130 17.66 -8.44 5.60
CA SER A 130 17.42 -7.11 6.15
C SER A 130 16.48 -7.26 7.34
N VAL A 131 16.84 -6.67 8.48
CA VAL A 131 16.12 -6.81 9.75
C VAL A 131 15.89 -5.43 10.34
N ASP A 132 14.67 -5.22 10.80
CA ASP A 132 14.33 -4.12 11.71
C ASP A 132 13.64 -4.71 12.95
N GLU A 133 14.15 -4.35 14.13
CA GLU A 133 13.76 -4.99 15.39
C GLU A 133 13.86 -4.00 16.54
N GLY A 134 12.83 -3.96 17.38
CA GLY A 134 12.73 -2.97 18.45
C GLY A 134 11.32 -2.83 19.01
N THR A 135 11.11 -1.80 19.82
CA THR A 135 9.80 -1.46 20.37
C THR A 135 9.21 -0.30 19.57
N PHE A 136 8.16 -0.57 18.80
CA PHE A 136 7.57 0.40 17.87
C PHE A 136 6.13 0.72 18.23
N SER A 137 5.77 2.01 18.21
CA SER A 137 4.40 2.49 18.37
C SER A 137 3.59 2.37 17.07
N GLU A 138 4.25 2.55 15.93
CA GLU A 138 3.55 2.68 14.64
C GLU A 138 3.84 1.51 13.70
N TYR A 139 5.11 1.21 13.41
CA TYR A 139 5.47 0.14 12.49
C TYR A 139 6.93 -0.29 12.67
N ALA A 140 7.26 -1.48 12.16
CA ALA A 140 8.63 -1.92 11.88
C ALA A 140 8.88 -1.95 10.36
N GLY A 141 10.10 -1.64 9.95
CA GLY A 141 10.53 -1.49 8.56
C GLY A 141 10.74 -0.02 8.15
N PRO A 142 10.88 0.28 6.85
CA PRO A 142 10.91 -0.68 5.76
C PRO A 142 12.19 -1.51 5.75
N VAL A 143 12.06 -2.83 5.64
CA VAL A 143 13.20 -3.72 5.32
C VAL A 143 13.18 -4.03 3.84
N ARG A 144 14.37 -4.11 3.22
CA ARG A 144 14.51 -4.28 1.77
C ARG A 144 15.59 -5.27 1.40
N ILE A 145 15.37 -5.96 0.30
CA ILE A 145 16.37 -6.75 -0.40
C ILE A 145 16.28 -6.46 -1.90
N THR A 146 17.41 -6.57 -2.58
CA THR A 146 17.54 -6.35 -4.03
C THR A 146 18.54 -7.34 -4.61
N GLY A 147 18.35 -7.74 -5.87
CA GLY A 147 19.25 -8.64 -6.60
C GLY A 147 18.57 -9.91 -7.10
N ASP A 148 19.38 -10.88 -7.49
CA ASP A 148 18.93 -12.08 -8.22
C ASP A 148 18.16 -13.08 -7.34
N TYR A 149 18.32 -13.01 -6.02
CA TYR A 149 17.72 -13.94 -5.06
C TYR A 149 16.48 -13.38 -4.36
N VAL A 150 15.86 -12.36 -4.96
CA VAL A 150 14.61 -11.76 -4.45
C VAL A 150 13.42 -12.66 -4.74
N PHE A 151 13.41 -13.39 -5.86
CA PHE A 151 12.34 -14.33 -6.17
C PHE A 151 12.22 -15.40 -5.10
N CYS A 152 10.99 -15.66 -4.64
CA CYS A 152 10.71 -16.51 -3.50
C CYS A 152 11.38 -16.19 -2.16
N SER A 153 11.82 -14.94 -2.00
CA SER A 153 12.28 -14.44 -0.70
C SER A 153 11.22 -14.62 0.39
N LYS A 154 11.68 -14.69 1.64
CA LYS A 154 10.80 -14.90 2.81
C LYS A 154 10.82 -13.70 3.72
N VAL A 155 9.66 -13.36 4.25
CA VAL A 155 9.49 -12.35 5.29
C VAL A 155 8.99 -13.02 6.57
N THR A 156 9.55 -12.59 7.68
CA THR A 156 9.13 -12.95 9.04
C THR A 156 8.67 -11.70 9.76
N ALA A 157 7.41 -11.67 10.19
CA ALA A 157 6.82 -10.61 10.99
C ALA A 157 6.46 -11.17 12.38
N LEU A 158 7.14 -10.66 13.41
CA LEU A 158 6.93 -11.05 14.81
C LEU A 158 6.45 -9.85 15.61
N MET A 159 5.51 -10.08 16.52
CA MET A 159 5.05 -9.10 17.49
C MET A 159 4.89 -9.73 18.87
N LYS A 160 5.37 -9.05 19.89
CA LYS A 160 5.28 -9.44 21.31
C LYS A 160 4.91 -8.23 22.17
N ASN A 161 4.42 -8.50 23.39
CA ASN A 161 4.19 -7.44 24.38
C ASN A 161 5.48 -6.73 24.78
N SER A 162 6.61 -7.46 24.82
CA SER A 162 7.94 -6.94 25.13
C SER A 162 9.01 -7.89 24.58
N ALA A 163 10.26 -7.42 24.47
CA ALA A 163 11.39 -8.19 23.92
C ALA A 163 11.58 -9.54 24.63
N GLY A 164 11.49 -9.55 25.97
CA GLY A 164 11.65 -10.74 26.79
C GLY A 164 10.43 -11.65 26.87
N SER A 165 9.32 -11.34 26.19
CA SER A 165 8.12 -12.18 26.25
C SER A 165 8.34 -13.52 25.51
N GLY A 166 7.92 -14.62 26.14
CA GLY A 166 7.91 -15.95 25.52
C GLY A 166 6.75 -16.18 24.54
N SER A 167 5.69 -15.36 24.62
CA SER A 167 4.49 -15.51 23.82
C SER A 167 4.44 -14.49 22.68
N TYR A 168 3.98 -14.94 21.52
CA TYR A 168 3.78 -14.09 20.34
C TYR A 168 2.34 -13.63 20.24
N LEU A 169 2.14 -12.34 19.98
CA LEU A 169 0.87 -11.80 19.49
C LEU A 169 0.72 -12.09 17.99
N ILE A 170 1.84 -11.99 17.26
CA ILE A 170 1.95 -12.34 15.84
C ILE A 170 3.28 -13.08 15.67
N ASN A 171 3.24 -14.21 14.97
CA ASN A 171 4.41 -14.92 14.48
C ASN A 171 4.08 -15.45 13.08
N ARG A 172 4.40 -14.66 12.06
CA ARG A 172 4.05 -14.95 10.67
C ARG A 172 5.31 -15.06 9.83
N VAL A 173 5.41 -16.14 9.08
CA VAL A 173 6.35 -16.29 7.95
C VAL A 173 5.54 -16.35 6.66
N ALA A 174 5.91 -15.58 5.65
CA ALA A 174 5.26 -15.56 4.33
C ALA A 174 6.31 -15.41 3.22
N TYR A 175 5.91 -15.68 1.97
CA TYR A 175 6.71 -15.29 0.82
C TYR A 175 6.61 -13.78 0.60
N ALA A 176 7.76 -13.13 0.48
CA ALA A 176 7.87 -11.69 0.31
C ALA A 176 7.58 -11.24 -1.13
N THR A 177 7.76 -12.15 -2.09
CA THR A 177 7.46 -12.00 -3.51
C THR A 177 6.67 -13.20 -4.02
N PRO A 178 6.07 -13.13 -5.22
CA PRO A 178 5.48 -14.30 -5.88
C PRO A 178 6.43 -15.50 -5.96
N CYS A 179 5.83 -16.69 -5.88
CA CYS A 179 6.45 -18.02 -5.93
C CYS A 179 5.58 -18.96 -6.77
N ASP A 180 5.49 -18.66 -8.06
CA ASP A 180 4.66 -19.37 -9.03
C ASP A 180 5.49 -19.85 -10.22
#